data_AF-A0A958XBC8-F1
#
_entry.id   AF-A0A958XBC8-F1
#
_cell.length_a   1.000
_cell.length_b   1.000
_cell.length_c   1.000
_cell.angle_alpha   90.00
_cell.angle_beta   90.00
_cell.angle_gamma   90.00
#
_symmetry.space_group_name_H-M   'P 1'
#
loop_
_entity.id
_entity.type
_entity.pdbx_description
1 polymer ?
#
loop_
_entity_poly.entity_id
_entity_poly.type
_entity_poly.pdbx_seq_one_letter_code
_entity_poly.pdbx_strand_id
1 'polypeptide(L)'
;MHLCPNCAAEIIPGAKFCHRCGDRFVEKTKACPACQGQSPIASVFCHFCGFHFEGKSAPPSLYEAKYPLDFDPNTLTDQVKALFFSCLRHRVEEEHDIARYSDYVERFYQSRFREIYNVRAEQIAEDALVQWERFGQEALQEIDRRIDIAFEGLLDYFTIQFCPDLNGIILPASILKHEKVQPGKTDQWAMIRDFLDFEREEETFYFNFITMPRDLLENVCKHFLFADRKEKIWFICDLSIKGNGKEGFAMTDSGLYWRAPFDRPRRVRYAELRETKKEKNWLTINGHFFNVNPSLNLKMYKLLKKLRGWRMPAAMGA
;
A
#
# COMPACT_ATOMS: atom_id res chain seq x y z
N MET A 1 -30.56 27.88 -8.90
CA MET A 1 -32.00 27.59 -9.09
C MET A 1 -32.30 27.72 -10.57
N HIS A 2 -32.59 26.61 -11.26
CA HIS A 2 -32.96 26.64 -12.68
C HIS A 2 -34.47 26.51 -12.81
N LEU A 3 -35.12 27.51 -13.40
CA LEU A 3 -36.56 27.50 -13.66
C LEU A 3 -36.84 27.09 -15.10
N CYS A 4 -37.90 26.33 -15.32
CA CYS A 4 -38.39 25.99 -16.64
C CYS A 4 -38.76 27.28 -17.40
N PRO A 5 -38.25 27.52 -18.62
CA PRO A 5 -38.60 28.72 -19.39
C PRO A 5 -40.08 28.76 -19.80
N ASN A 6 -40.78 27.63 -19.81
CA ASN A 6 -42.20 27.55 -20.19
C ASN A 6 -43.15 27.71 -18.99
N CYS A 7 -42.94 26.97 -17.89
CA CYS A 7 -43.88 26.97 -16.75
C CYS A 7 -43.31 27.54 -15.44
N ALA A 8 -42.08 28.07 -15.46
CA ALA A 8 -41.36 28.60 -14.30
C ALA A 8 -41.20 27.62 -13.11
N ALA A 9 -41.46 26.32 -13.29
CA ALA A 9 -41.21 25.32 -12.26
C ALA A 9 -39.71 25.07 -12.07
N GLU A 10 -39.29 24.77 -10.85
CA GLU A 10 -37.90 24.41 -10.56
C GLU A 10 -37.53 23.10 -11.26
N ILE A 11 -36.39 23.06 -11.95
CA ILE A 11 -35.92 21.88 -12.67
C ILE A 11 -34.99 21.07 -11.75
N ILE A 12 -35.27 19.77 -11.64
CA ILE A 12 -34.41 18.83 -10.91
C ILE A 12 -33.07 18.72 -11.65
N PRO A 13 -31.92 18.83 -10.97
CA PRO A 13 -30.60 18.67 -11.60
C PRO A 13 -30.50 17.37 -12.42
N GLY A 14 -29.99 17.43 -13.66
CA GLY A 14 -29.90 16.28 -14.56
C GLY A 14 -31.18 15.88 -15.30
N ALA A 15 -32.31 16.59 -15.11
CA ALA A 15 -33.55 16.30 -15.83
C ALA A 15 -33.52 16.82 -17.28
N LYS A 16 -33.77 15.93 -18.25
CA LYS A 16 -33.88 16.28 -19.69
C LYS A 16 -35.22 16.92 -20.08
N PHE A 17 -36.21 16.83 -19.19
CA PHE A 17 -37.57 17.34 -19.39
C PHE A 17 -38.08 17.97 -18.09
N CYS A 18 -38.88 19.02 -18.21
CA CYS A 18 -39.56 19.60 -17.05
C CYS A 18 -40.57 18.60 -16.48
N HIS A 19 -40.44 18.28 -15.19
CA HIS A 19 -41.35 17.35 -14.51
C HIS A 19 -42.79 17.86 -14.40
N ARG A 20 -43.03 19.17 -14.64
CA ARG A 20 -44.34 19.79 -14.52
C ARG A 20 -45.06 19.94 -15.87
N CYS A 21 -44.38 20.46 -16.90
CA CYS A 21 -45.00 20.73 -18.20
C CYS A 21 -44.51 19.82 -19.34
N GLY A 22 -43.54 18.93 -19.09
CA GLY A 22 -43.00 18.00 -20.09
C GLY A 22 -42.06 18.63 -21.12
N ASP A 23 -41.80 19.94 -21.05
CA ASP A 23 -40.97 20.62 -22.05
C ASP A 23 -39.51 20.19 -21.97
N ARG A 24 -38.87 20.08 -23.13
CA ARG A 24 -37.48 19.59 -23.24
C ARG A 24 -36.51 20.65 -22.71
N PHE A 25 -35.73 20.27 -21.71
CA PHE A 25 -34.70 21.11 -21.12
C PHE A 25 -33.33 20.66 -21.60
N VAL A 26 -32.61 21.55 -22.29
CA VAL A 26 -31.22 21.30 -22.68
C VAL A 26 -30.32 21.83 -21.56
N GLU A 27 -29.87 20.92 -20.71
CA GLU A 27 -28.92 21.24 -19.64
C GLU A 27 -27.63 21.77 -20.27
N LYS A 28 -27.25 23.00 -19.91
CA LYS A 28 -26.02 23.61 -20.41
C LYS A 28 -24.83 22.86 -19.82
N THR A 29 -23.96 22.38 -20.69
CA THR A 29 -22.71 21.69 -20.32
C THR A 29 -21.53 22.65 -20.41
N LYS A 30 -20.48 22.37 -19.62
CA LYS A 30 -19.15 22.97 -19.71
C LYS A 30 -18.14 21.90 -20.05
N ALA A 31 -17.17 22.24 -20.91
CA ALA A 31 -16.05 21.36 -21.21
C ALA A 31 -15.06 21.35 -20.03
N CYS A 32 -14.60 20.16 -19.65
CA CYS A 32 -13.52 20.03 -18.67
C CYS A 32 -12.20 20.48 -19.30
N PRO A 33 -11.43 21.41 -18.68
CA PRO A 33 -10.12 21.79 -19.21
C PRO A 33 -9.10 20.65 -19.17
N ALA A 34 -9.23 19.69 -18.25
CA ALA A 34 -8.27 18.60 -18.06
C ALA A 34 -8.45 17.41 -19.03
N CYS A 35 -9.70 17.08 -19.40
CA CYS A 35 -10.00 15.90 -20.22
C CYS A 35 -10.95 16.17 -21.40
N GLN A 36 -11.40 17.41 -21.58
CA GLN A 36 -12.40 17.84 -22.57
C GLN A 36 -13.78 17.17 -22.47
N GLY A 37 -14.00 16.30 -21.47
CA GLY A 37 -15.31 15.71 -21.18
C GLY A 37 -16.36 16.76 -20.84
N GLN A 38 -17.57 16.61 -21.39
CA GLN A 38 -18.70 17.53 -21.21
C GLN A 38 -19.42 17.24 -19.87
N SER A 39 -19.30 18.15 -18.90
CA SER A 39 -19.97 18.03 -17.60
C SER A 39 -21.11 19.06 -17.47
N PRO A 40 -22.20 18.79 -16.75
CA PRO A 40 -23.20 19.81 -16.43
C PRO A 40 -22.55 21.09 -15.85
N ILE A 41 -23.07 22.27 -16.19
CA ILE A 41 -22.52 23.55 -15.69
C ILE A 41 -22.48 23.60 -14.16
N ALA A 42 -23.47 23.01 -13.50
CA ALA A 42 -23.58 22.94 -12.04
C ALA A 42 -22.63 21.90 -11.40
N SER A 43 -21.97 21.04 -12.17
CA SER A 43 -21.05 20.06 -11.61
C SER A 43 -19.84 20.75 -10.99
N VAL A 44 -19.59 20.45 -9.71
CA VAL A 44 -18.38 20.90 -8.98
C VAL A 44 -17.15 20.10 -9.43
N PHE A 45 -17.35 18.85 -9.85
CA PHE A 45 -16.30 17.96 -10.37
C PHE A 45 -16.62 17.45 -11.77
N CYS A 46 -15.60 17.19 -12.59
CA CYS A 46 -15.78 16.52 -13.88
C CYS A 46 -16.20 15.07 -13.68
N HIS A 47 -17.29 14.65 -14.32
CA HIS A 47 -17.81 13.27 -14.21
C HIS A 47 -16.93 12.22 -14.91
N PHE A 48 -15.96 12.64 -15.74
CA PHE A 48 -15.06 11.73 -16.46
C PHE A 48 -13.71 11.57 -15.78
N CYS A 49 -13.13 12.66 -15.27
CA CYS A 49 -11.77 12.65 -14.72
C CYS A 49 -11.64 13.19 -13.27
N GLY A 50 -12.71 13.67 -12.66
CA GLY A 50 -12.70 14.17 -11.28
C GLY A 50 -12.18 15.60 -11.07
N PHE A 51 -11.85 16.35 -12.14
CA PHE A 51 -11.35 17.74 -12.05
C PHE A 51 -12.34 18.70 -11.35
N HIS A 52 -11.90 19.47 -10.35
CA HIS A 52 -12.74 20.38 -9.57
C HIS A 52 -12.84 21.78 -10.24
N PHE A 53 -14.04 22.21 -10.65
CA PHE A 53 -14.25 23.45 -11.44
C PHE A 53 -14.21 24.75 -10.65
N GLU A 54 -14.57 24.73 -9.37
CA GLU A 54 -14.66 25.93 -8.51
C GLU A 54 -13.65 25.90 -7.36
N GLY A 55 -12.62 25.07 -7.49
CA GLY A 55 -11.60 24.97 -6.48
C GLY A 55 -10.84 26.28 -6.53
N LYS A 56 -11.07 27.18 -5.57
CA LYS A 56 -9.99 28.08 -5.17
C LYS A 56 -8.82 27.16 -4.97
N SER A 57 -7.78 27.30 -5.80
CA SER A 57 -6.49 26.72 -5.49
C SER A 57 -6.25 27.10 -4.04
N ALA A 58 -6.25 26.10 -3.15
CA ALA A 58 -5.45 26.24 -1.96
C ALA A 58 -4.10 26.78 -2.49
N PRO A 59 -3.50 27.83 -1.90
CA PRO A 59 -2.16 28.21 -2.30
C PRO A 59 -1.39 26.90 -2.35
N PRO A 60 -0.79 26.53 -3.51
CA PRO A 60 -0.20 25.23 -3.65
C PRO A 60 0.70 25.09 -2.43
N SER A 61 0.42 24.14 -1.54
CA SER A 61 1.53 23.63 -0.75
C SER A 61 2.41 23.06 -1.85
N LEU A 62 3.42 23.82 -2.26
CA LEU A 62 4.30 23.47 -3.36
C LEU A 62 4.81 22.08 -2.98
N TYR A 63 4.24 21.07 -3.62
CA TYR A 63 4.57 19.71 -3.32
C TYR A 63 6.07 19.59 -3.62
N GLU A 64 6.85 19.34 -2.58
CA GLU A 64 8.27 19.16 -2.73
C GLU A 64 8.48 17.77 -3.32
N ALA A 65 9.00 17.74 -4.56
CA ALA A 65 9.24 16.49 -5.25
C ALA A 65 10.25 15.65 -4.44
N LYS A 66 9.86 14.41 -4.16
CA LYS A 66 10.72 13.39 -3.54
C LYS A 66 11.89 13.05 -4.47
N TYR A 67 11.63 13.04 -5.77
CA TYR A 67 12.63 12.76 -6.80
C TYR A 67 12.94 14.03 -7.60
N PRO A 68 14.12 14.64 -7.40
CA PRO A 68 14.49 15.87 -8.10
C PRO A 68 14.93 15.55 -9.55
N LEU A 69 13.95 15.37 -10.43
CA LEU A 69 14.16 15.15 -11.86
C LEU A 69 14.16 16.49 -12.62
N ASP A 70 15.08 16.66 -13.57
CA ASP A 70 15.11 17.85 -14.45
C ASP A 70 14.17 17.74 -15.68
N PHE A 71 13.66 16.53 -15.93
CA PHE A 71 12.81 16.17 -17.07
C PHE A 71 13.40 16.49 -18.47
N ASP A 72 14.73 16.55 -18.60
CA ASP A 72 15.41 16.58 -19.91
C ASP A 72 15.35 15.17 -20.53
N PRO A 73 14.74 14.99 -21.72
CA PRO A 73 14.63 13.68 -22.37
C PRO A 73 15.97 12.96 -22.58
N ASN A 74 17.08 13.71 -22.67
CA ASN A 74 18.40 13.13 -22.93
C ASN A 74 19.08 12.57 -21.67
N THR A 75 18.67 13.01 -20.48
CA THR A 75 19.33 12.66 -19.21
C THR A 75 18.38 11.96 -18.23
N LEU A 76 17.07 11.99 -18.47
CA LEU A 76 16.05 11.50 -17.55
C LEU A 76 16.22 10.02 -17.21
N THR A 77 16.51 9.18 -18.20
CA THR A 77 16.75 7.75 -17.98
C THR A 77 17.94 7.52 -17.04
N ASP A 78 19.02 8.30 -17.18
CA ASP A 78 20.19 8.17 -16.33
C ASP A 78 19.94 8.70 -14.91
N GLN A 79 19.10 9.73 -14.76
CA GLN A 79 18.61 10.17 -13.45
C GLN A 79 17.77 9.07 -12.77
N VAL A 80 16.84 8.44 -13.48
CA VAL A 80 16.04 7.32 -12.95
C VAL A 80 16.96 6.16 -12.53
N LYS A 81 18.00 5.85 -13.32
CA LYS A 81 19.03 4.87 -12.96
C LYS A 81 19.75 5.23 -11.67
N ALA A 82 20.18 6.47 -11.51
CA ALA A 82 20.84 6.94 -10.29
C ALA A 82 19.92 6.87 -9.07
N LEU A 83 18.65 7.26 -9.23
CA LEU A 83 17.66 7.22 -8.15
C LEU A 83 17.40 5.80 -7.65
N PHE A 84 17.40 4.80 -8.53
CA PHE A 84 17.23 3.41 -8.11
C PHE A 84 18.34 2.94 -7.16
N PHE A 85 19.60 3.30 -7.40
CA PHE A 85 20.69 2.94 -6.48
C PHE A 85 20.58 3.67 -5.14
N SER A 86 20.07 4.90 -5.12
CA SER A 86 19.72 5.59 -3.88
C SER A 86 18.64 4.81 -3.10
N CYS A 87 17.56 4.40 -3.78
CA CYS A 87 16.51 3.59 -3.18
C CYS A 87 16.99 2.20 -2.75
N LEU A 88 17.88 1.56 -3.51
CA LEU A 88 18.51 0.30 -3.14
C LEU A 88 19.34 0.45 -1.88
N ARG A 89 20.14 1.52 -1.76
CA ARG A 89 20.92 1.77 -0.55
C ARG A 89 20.04 1.91 0.67
N HIS A 90 18.99 2.74 0.59
CA HIS A 90 18.01 2.89 1.66
C HIS A 90 17.33 1.55 1.99
N ARG A 91 16.98 0.75 0.98
CA ARG A 91 16.39 -0.58 1.18
C ARG A 91 17.33 -1.52 1.95
N VAL A 92 18.62 -1.57 1.59
CA VAL A 92 19.60 -2.39 2.29
C VAL A 92 19.79 -1.89 3.72
N GLU A 93 19.79 -0.57 3.94
CA GLU A 93 19.89 0.02 5.29
C GLU A 93 18.70 -0.33 6.18
N GLU A 94 17.47 -0.23 5.66
CA GLU A 94 16.25 -0.49 6.42
C GLU A 94 16.01 -1.98 6.66
N GLU A 95 16.29 -2.82 5.66
CA GLU A 95 15.83 -4.21 5.66
C GLU A 95 16.96 -5.23 5.87
N HIS A 96 18.20 -4.90 5.52
CA HIS A 96 19.32 -5.83 5.47
C HIS A 96 20.56 -5.28 6.21
N ASP A 97 21.74 -5.82 5.92
CA ASP A 97 23.01 -5.33 6.45
C ASP A 97 23.64 -4.32 5.50
N ILE A 98 23.68 -3.04 5.91
CA ILE A 98 24.26 -1.95 5.13
C ILE A 98 25.74 -2.18 4.78
N ALA A 99 26.49 -2.93 5.60
CA ALA A 99 27.88 -3.26 5.30
C ALA A 99 28.04 -4.06 4.01
N ARG A 100 26.97 -4.75 3.57
CA ARG A 100 26.93 -5.55 2.35
C ARG A 100 26.44 -4.78 1.13
N TYR A 101 26.16 -3.47 1.22
CA TYR A 101 25.62 -2.70 0.11
C TYR A 101 26.45 -2.84 -1.18
N SER A 102 27.78 -2.89 -1.08
CA SER A 102 28.66 -3.15 -2.22
C SER A 102 28.35 -4.48 -2.92
N ASP A 103 28.05 -5.53 -2.16
CA ASP A 103 27.72 -6.86 -2.69
C ASP A 103 26.40 -6.83 -3.47
N TYR A 104 25.41 -6.05 -3.02
CA TYR A 104 24.16 -5.86 -3.76
C TYR A 104 24.39 -5.11 -5.07
N VAL A 105 25.24 -4.09 -5.07
CA VAL A 105 25.60 -3.34 -6.28
C VAL A 105 26.36 -4.25 -7.26
N GLU A 106 27.30 -5.05 -6.78
CA GLU A 106 28.01 -6.03 -7.60
C GLU A 106 27.05 -7.08 -8.19
N ARG A 107 26.15 -7.63 -7.37
CA ARG A 107 25.12 -8.58 -7.81
C ARG A 107 24.20 -7.98 -8.86
N PHE A 108 23.86 -6.71 -8.75
CA PHE A 108 23.09 -6.01 -9.78
C PHE A 108 23.82 -6.07 -11.13
N TYR A 109 25.10 -5.70 -11.17
CA TYR A 109 25.86 -5.64 -12.43
C TYR A 109 26.18 -7.01 -13.04
N GLN A 110 26.34 -8.03 -12.20
CA GLN A 110 26.68 -9.40 -12.62
C GLN A 110 25.46 -10.25 -12.99
N SER A 111 24.26 -9.85 -12.58
CA SER A 111 23.05 -10.63 -12.81
C SER A 111 22.27 -10.15 -14.04
N ARG A 112 21.41 -11.05 -14.54
CA ARG A 112 20.45 -10.73 -15.62
C ARG A 112 19.43 -9.67 -15.24
N PHE A 113 19.33 -9.32 -13.94
CA PHE A 113 18.47 -8.23 -13.50
C PHE A 113 18.88 -6.89 -14.14
N ARG A 114 20.17 -6.67 -14.43
CA ARG A 114 20.63 -5.45 -15.11
C ARG A 114 19.92 -5.22 -16.45
N GLU A 115 19.75 -6.26 -17.25
CA GLU A 115 19.08 -6.19 -18.55
C GLU A 115 17.60 -5.85 -18.38
N ILE A 116 16.92 -6.51 -17.43
CA ILE A 116 15.52 -6.26 -17.09
C ILE A 116 15.36 -4.81 -16.60
N TYR A 117 16.26 -4.37 -15.73
CA TYR A 117 16.23 -3.05 -15.14
C TYR A 117 16.44 -1.95 -16.17
N ASN A 118 17.35 -2.13 -17.14
CA ASN A 118 17.58 -1.13 -18.18
C ASN A 118 16.29 -0.80 -18.95
N VAL A 119 15.55 -1.83 -19.39
CA VAL A 119 14.26 -1.66 -20.09
C VAL A 119 13.23 -0.99 -19.17
N ARG A 120 13.19 -1.38 -17.89
CA ARG A 120 12.23 -0.82 -16.93
C ARG A 120 12.55 0.63 -16.56
N ALA A 121 13.83 1.00 -16.48
CA ALA A 121 14.25 2.37 -16.23
C ALA A 121 13.87 3.31 -17.38
N GLU A 122 14.03 2.86 -18.63
CA GLU A 122 13.55 3.59 -19.82
C GLU A 122 12.04 3.80 -19.76
N GLN A 123 11.25 2.76 -19.47
CA GLN A 123 9.79 2.88 -19.33
C GLN A 123 9.37 3.84 -18.21
N ILE A 124 10.05 3.82 -17.07
CA ILE A 124 9.76 4.73 -15.96
C ILE A 124 10.07 6.18 -16.36
N ALA A 125 11.19 6.41 -17.05
CA ALA A 125 11.57 7.73 -17.55
C ALA A 125 10.58 8.25 -18.59
N GLU A 126 10.20 7.43 -19.57
CA GLU A 126 9.17 7.77 -20.57
C GLU A 126 7.82 8.10 -19.91
N ASP A 127 7.35 7.25 -18.99
CA ASP A 127 6.10 7.48 -18.26
C ASP A 127 6.15 8.80 -17.47
N ALA A 128 7.27 9.10 -16.80
CA ALA A 128 7.47 10.34 -16.04
C ALA A 128 7.48 11.57 -16.96
N LEU A 129 8.19 11.49 -18.09
CA LEU A 129 8.25 12.56 -19.08
C LEU A 129 6.86 12.86 -19.66
N VAL A 130 6.09 11.83 -20.02
CA VAL A 130 4.72 11.98 -20.55
C VAL A 130 3.80 12.67 -19.54
N GLN A 131 3.91 12.34 -18.24
CA GLN A 131 3.13 13.05 -17.22
C GLN A 131 3.58 14.50 -17.07
N TRP A 132 4.89 14.75 -17.08
CA TRP A 132 5.47 16.09 -16.95
C TRP A 132 5.10 16.99 -18.14
N GLU A 133 5.25 16.52 -19.37
CA GLU A 133 4.87 17.28 -20.57
C GLU A 133 3.38 17.64 -20.59
N ARG A 134 2.53 16.77 -20.03
CA ARG A 134 1.08 16.96 -20.02
C ARG A 134 0.58 17.87 -18.92
N PHE A 135 1.16 17.80 -17.72
CA PHE A 135 0.61 18.45 -16.52
C PHE A 135 1.62 19.33 -15.77
N GLY A 136 2.89 19.34 -16.18
CA GLY A 136 3.96 20.11 -15.55
C GLY A 136 4.09 19.82 -14.05
N GLN A 137 4.22 20.89 -13.25
CA GLN A 137 4.37 20.79 -11.80
C GLN A 137 3.21 20.08 -11.09
N GLU A 138 1.99 20.10 -11.66
CA GLU A 138 0.83 19.41 -11.07
C GLU A 138 0.99 17.88 -11.12
N ALA A 139 1.83 17.34 -12.00
CA ALA A 139 2.09 15.90 -12.08
C ALA A 139 3.12 15.39 -11.06
N LEU A 140 3.89 16.25 -10.37
CA LEU A 140 5.03 15.82 -9.54
C LEU A 140 4.64 14.76 -8.50
N GLN A 141 3.53 14.94 -7.79
CA GLN A 141 3.06 13.97 -6.80
C GLN A 141 2.71 12.62 -7.41
N GLU A 142 2.09 12.61 -8.59
CA GLU A 142 1.72 11.38 -9.28
C GLU A 142 2.93 10.69 -9.91
N ILE A 143 3.90 11.46 -10.42
CA ILE A 143 5.19 10.96 -10.92
C ILE A 143 5.93 10.26 -9.78
N ASP A 144 6.08 10.93 -8.63
CA ASP A 144 6.75 10.36 -7.46
C ASP A 144 6.07 9.08 -6.98
N ARG A 145 4.73 9.07 -6.93
CA ARG A 145 3.95 7.88 -6.57
C ARG A 145 4.19 6.71 -7.54
N ARG A 146 4.31 6.98 -8.84
CA ARG A 146 4.57 5.94 -9.86
C ARG A 146 5.98 5.40 -9.78
N ILE A 147 6.97 6.27 -9.58
CA ILE A 147 8.37 5.89 -9.37
C ILE A 147 8.47 5.03 -8.11
N ASP A 148 7.81 5.43 -7.01
CA ASP A 148 7.76 4.65 -5.76
C ASP A 148 7.25 3.23 -5.99
N ILE A 149 6.11 3.09 -6.68
CA ILE A 149 5.53 1.76 -6.96
C ILE A 149 6.46 0.92 -7.83
N ALA A 150 7.04 1.52 -8.87
CA ALA A 150 7.93 0.81 -9.78
C ALA A 150 9.22 0.36 -9.08
N PHE A 151 9.83 1.24 -8.27
CA PHE A 151 11.05 0.91 -7.53
C PHE A 151 10.79 -0.09 -6.43
N GLU A 152 9.69 0.01 -5.67
CA GLU A 152 9.33 -1.00 -4.67
C GLU A 152 9.22 -2.39 -5.29
N GLY A 153 8.55 -2.52 -6.44
CA GLY A 153 8.44 -3.79 -7.17
C GLY A 153 9.77 -4.30 -7.71
N LEU A 154 10.57 -3.44 -8.33
CA LEU A 154 11.89 -3.79 -8.87
C LEU A 154 12.87 -4.20 -7.76
N LEU A 155 12.86 -3.50 -6.62
CA LEU A 155 13.70 -3.82 -5.47
C LEU A 155 13.28 -5.15 -4.84
N ASP A 156 11.99 -5.40 -4.65
CA ASP A 156 11.52 -6.69 -4.15
C ASP A 156 11.89 -7.83 -5.12
N TYR A 157 11.70 -7.63 -6.44
CA TYR A 157 12.09 -8.64 -7.43
C TYR A 157 13.59 -8.92 -7.40
N PHE A 158 14.42 -7.86 -7.35
CA PHE A 158 15.87 -7.98 -7.29
C PHE A 158 16.33 -8.71 -6.03
N THR A 159 15.90 -8.26 -4.85
CA THR A 159 16.36 -8.84 -3.57
C THR A 159 15.92 -10.28 -3.42
N ILE A 160 14.70 -10.62 -3.84
CA ILE A 160 14.14 -11.97 -3.67
C ILE A 160 14.73 -12.95 -4.69
N GLN A 161 14.83 -12.58 -5.96
CA GLN A 161 15.24 -13.51 -7.02
C GLN A 161 16.74 -13.56 -7.23
N PHE A 162 17.43 -12.44 -7.02
CA PHE A 162 18.86 -12.31 -7.37
C PHE A 162 19.77 -12.16 -6.17
N CYS A 163 19.26 -11.88 -4.96
CA CYS A 163 20.08 -11.69 -3.76
C CYS A 163 19.72 -12.62 -2.57
N PRO A 164 19.18 -13.84 -2.73
CA PRO A 164 18.73 -14.63 -1.59
C PRO A 164 19.86 -14.94 -0.58
N ASP A 165 21.09 -15.12 -1.05
CA ASP A 165 22.30 -15.35 -0.25
C ASP A 165 22.83 -14.06 0.44
N LEU A 166 22.45 -12.89 -0.07
CA LEU A 166 22.84 -11.61 0.52
C LEU A 166 21.89 -11.16 1.65
N ASN A 167 20.62 -11.59 1.60
CA ASN A 167 19.56 -11.10 2.48
C ASN A 167 19.69 -11.59 3.93
N GLY A 168 20.39 -12.71 4.16
CA GLY A 168 20.48 -13.40 5.46
C GLY A 168 19.19 -14.13 5.89
N ILE A 169 18.03 -13.66 5.44
CA ILE A 169 16.72 -14.27 5.62
C ILE A 169 16.13 -14.55 4.24
N ILE A 170 15.58 -15.76 4.07
CA ILE A 170 14.93 -16.15 2.82
C ILE A 170 13.54 -15.52 2.75
N LEU A 171 13.32 -14.71 1.72
CA LEU A 171 12.01 -14.16 1.38
C LEU A 171 11.35 -15.05 0.31
N PRO A 172 10.10 -15.50 0.52
CA PRO A 172 9.37 -16.31 -0.45
C PRO A 172 9.14 -15.58 -1.78
N ALA A 173 9.39 -16.27 -2.89
CA ALA A 173 9.08 -15.74 -4.23
C ALA A 173 7.57 -15.48 -4.44
N SER A 174 6.70 -16.16 -3.69
CA SER A 174 5.25 -15.97 -3.75
C SER A 174 4.80 -14.56 -3.36
N ILE A 175 5.60 -13.84 -2.55
CA ILE A 175 5.34 -12.44 -2.18
C ILE A 175 5.21 -11.54 -3.41
N LEU A 176 5.95 -11.82 -4.48
CA LEU A 176 5.97 -11.01 -5.71
C LEU A 176 4.62 -11.00 -6.44
N LYS A 177 3.73 -11.97 -6.17
CA LYS A 177 2.36 -11.98 -6.69
C LYS A 177 1.53 -10.80 -6.17
N HIS A 178 1.94 -10.22 -5.04
CA HIS A 178 1.26 -9.14 -4.33
C HIS A 178 1.94 -7.78 -4.57
N GLU A 179 2.44 -7.55 -5.78
CA GLU A 179 2.94 -6.22 -6.16
C GLU A 179 1.78 -5.20 -6.26
N LYS A 180 0.67 -5.60 -6.88
CA LYS A 180 -0.51 -4.75 -7.16
C LYS A 180 -1.67 -5.03 -6.20
N VAL A 181 -1.43 -4.83 -4.91
CA VAL A 181 -2.43 -5.04 -3.87
C VAL A 181 -3.57 -4.03 -3.98
N GLN A 182 -4.82 -4.51 -3.95
CA GLN A 182 -6.02 -3.68 -3.89
C GLN A 182 -6.95 -4.20 -2.79
N PRO A 183 -7.23 -3.40 -1.74
CA PRO A 183 -8.20 -3.76 -0.71
C PRO A 183 -9.55 -4.15 -1.31
N GLY A 184 -10.12 -5.26 -0.84
CA GLY A 184 -11.39 -5.80 -1.33
C GLY A 184 -11.32 -6.64 -2.61
N LYS A 185 -10.20 -6.62 -3.35
CA LYS A 185 -9.96 -7.51 -4.51
C LYS A 185 -8.89 -8.56 -4.25
N THR A 186 -7.82 -8.16 -3.56
CA THR A 186 -6.74 -9.08 -3.20
C THR A 186 -7.21 -10.00 -2.07
N ASP A 187 -7.02 -11.32 -2.24
CA ASP A 187 -7.21 -12.29 -1.16
C ASP A 187 -6.17 -12.02 -0.06
N GLN A 188 -6.60 -11.33 0.99
CA GLN A 188 -5.75 -10.93 2.10
C GLN A 188 -5.17 -12.15 2.82
N TRP A 189 -5.91 -13.26 2.93
CA TRP A 189 -5.42 -14.45 3.60
C TRP A 189 -4.32 -15.13 2.79
N ALA A 190 -4.51 -15.25 1.48
CA ALA A 190 -3.44 -15.74 0.59
C ALA A 190 -2.19 -14.87 0.68
N MET A 191 -2.35 -13.54 0.72
CA MET A 191 -1.23 -12.61 0.90
C MET A 191 -0.52 -12.82 2.24
N ILE A 192 -1.24 -12.89 3.36
CA ILE A 192 -0.64 -13.14 4.68
C ILE A 192 0.17 -14.43 4.68
N ARG A 193 -0.36 -15.52 4.11
CA ARG A 193 0.35 -16.80 4.00
C ARG A 193 1.61 -16.70 3.15
N ASP A 194 1.52 -16.05 1.99
CA ASP A 194 2.66 -15.89 1.08
C ASP A 194 3.79 -15.07 1.72
N PHE A 195 3.46 -14.06 2.53
CA PHE A 195 4.45 -13.25 3.23
C PHE A 195 5.08 -13.96 4.43
N LEU A 196 4.26 -14.56 5.29
CA LEU A 196 4.75 -15.14 6.54
C LEU A 196 5.35 -16.53 6.34
N ASP A 197 4.93 -17.27 5.31
CA ASP A 197 5.50 -18.57 4.93
C ASP A 197 5.63 -19.50 6.15
N PHE A 198 4.48 -19.70 6.81
CA PHE A 198 4.36 -20.36 8.11
C PHE A 198 5.02 -21.74 8.17
N GLU A 199 5.10 -22.46 7.05
CA GLU A 199 5.71 -23.79 6.97
C GLU A 199 7.22 -23.79 7.20
N ARG A 200 7.88 -22.63 7.07
CA ARG A 200 9.32 -22.45 7.27
C ARG A 200 9.69 -21.75 8.56
N GLU A 201 8.71 -21.47 9.40
CA GLU A 201 8.92 -20.80 10.69
C GLU A 201 8.83 -21.83 11.82
N GLU A 202 9.60 -21.60 12.89
CA GLU A 202 9.68 -22.53 14.02
C GLU A 202 8.54 -22.33 15.02
N GLU A 203 7.88 -21.17 14.96
CA GLU A 203 6.79 -20.80 15.85
C GLU A 203 5.53 -21.64 15.64
N THR A 204 4.74 -21.76 16.72
CA THR A 204 3.49 -22.51 16.68
C THR A 204 2.33 -21.63 16.24
N PHE A 205 1.78 -21.92 15.06
CA PHE A 205 0.62 -21.24 14.50
C PHE A 205 -0.65 -22.08 14.58
N TYR A 206 -1.74 -21.46 15.02
CA TYR A 206 -3.07 -22.04 15.08
C TYR A 206 -3.97 -21.39 14.03
N PHE A 207 -4.49 -22.21 13.11
CA PHE A 207 -5.43 -21.79 12.06
C PHE A 207 -6.84 -22.38 12.26
N ASN A 208 -6.95 -23.47 13.04
CA ASN A 208 -8.22 -24.11 13.37
C ASN A 208 -8.52 -23.93 14.86
N PHE A 209 -9.36 -22.95 15.16
CA PHE A 209 -9.72 -22.59 16.53
C PHE A 209 -10.72 -23.57 17.18
N ILE A 210 -11.34 -24.45 16.39
CA ILE A 210 -12.23 -25.51 16.92
C ILE A 210 -11.39 -26.60 17.60
N THR A 211 -10.23 -26.91 17.05
CA THR A 211 -9.30 -27.92 17.58
C THR A 211 -8.26 -27.36 18.53
N MET A 212 -8.18 -26.04 18.67
CA MET A 212 -7.26 -25.38 19.59
C MET A 212 -7.63 -25.72 21.05
N PRO A 213 -6.66 -26.05 21.93
CA PRO A 213 -6.96 -26.34 23.33
C PRO A 213 -7.73 -25.18 23.99
N ARG A 214 -8.81 -25.50 24.71
CA ARG A 214 -9.71 -24.48 25.28
C ARG A 214 -8.98 -23.50 26.19
N ASP A 215 -8.16 -23.99 27.11
CA ASP A 215 -7.42 -23.14 28.07
C ASP A 215 -6.44 -22.20 27.36
N LEU A 216 -5.85 -22.65 26.24
CA LEU A 216 -4.96 -21.85 25.41
C LEU A 216 -5.74 -20.71 24.74
N LEU A 217 -6.88 -21.01 24.13
CA LEU A 217 -7.73 -20.03 23.48
C LEU A 217 -8.29 -19.01 24.49
N GLU A 218 -8.71 -19.47 25.67
CA GLU A 218 -9.15 -18.60 26.77
C GLU A 218 -8.01 -17.65 27.21
N ASN A 219 -6.78 -18.14 27.31
CA ASN A 219 -5.62 -17.28 27.60
C ASN A 219 -5.38 -16.26 26.49
N VAL A 220 -5.39 -16.66 25.22
CA VAL A 220 -5.16 -15.74 24.10
C VAL A 220 -6.17 -14.60 24.09
N CYS A 221 -7.46 -14.92 24.19
CA CYS A 221 -8.53 -13.93 24.24
C CYS A 221 -8.45 -13.03 25.47
N LYS A 222 -8.03 -13.56 26.62
CA LYS A 222 -7.86 -12.79 27.85
C LYS A 222 -6.65 -11.85 27.80
N HIS A 223 -5.57 -12.25 27.12
CA HIS A 223 -4.27 -11.60 27.26
C HIS A 223 -3.95 -10.63 26.12
N PHE A 224 -4.36 -10.90 24.88
CA PHE A 224 -4.03 -10.01 23.75
C PHE A 224 -5.02 -9.96 22.59
N LEU A 225 -5.83 -11.00 22.37
CA LEU A 225 -6.77 -11.04 21.24
C LEU A 225 -8.14 -10.48 21.63
N PHE A 226 -8.28 -9.16 21.56
CA PHE A 226 -9.51 -8.41 21.86
C PHE A 226 -10.22 -7.98 20.57
N ALA A 227 -10.45 -8.95 19.67
CA ALA A 227 -11.07 -8.73 18.37
C ALA A 227 -12.57 -8.41 18.47
N ASP A 228 -13.09 -7.64 17.53
CA ASP A 228 -14.54 -7.36 17.44
C ASP A 228 -15.29 -8.64 17.02
N ARG A 229 -16.56 -8.80 17.43
CA ARG A 229 -17.36 -10.00 17.10
C ARG A 229 -17.49 -10.31 15.59
N LYS A 230 -17.31 -9.29 14.74
CA LYS A 230 -17.40 -9.40 13.28
C LYS A 230 -16.05 -9.59 12.60
N GLU A 231 -14.97 -9.46 13.36
CA GLU A 231 -13.61 -9.52 12.85
C GLU A 231 -13.21 -10.98 12.64
N LYS A 232 -12.82 -11.31 11.40
CA LYS A 232 -12.39 -12.67 11.08
C LYS A 232 -10.94 -12.87 11.51
N ILE A 233 -10.70 -13.79 12.43
CA ILE A 233 -9.35 -14.17 12.86
C ILE A 233 -8.75 -15.11 11.81
N TRP A 234 -7.54 -14.79 11.35
CA TRP A 234 -6.83 -15.63 10.39
C TRP A 234 -5.96 -16.68 11.07
N PHE A 235 -5.19 -16.27 12.06
CA PHE A 235 -4.34 -17.18 12.83
C PHE A 235 -3.97 -16.58 14.19
N ILE A 236 -3.49 -17.45 15.07
CA ILE A 236 -2.85 -17.10 16.34
C ILE A 236 -1.46 -17.73 16.35
N CYS A 237 -0.45 -16.98 16.77
CA CYS A 237 0.90 -17.45 17.04
C CYS A 237 1.16 -17.36 18.55
N ASP A 238 1.50 -18.48 19.17
CA ASP A 238 1.87 -18.52 20.60
C ASP A 238 3.39 -18.39 20.74
N LEU A 239 3.80 -17.38 21.51
CA LEU A 239 5.21 -17.10 21.82
C LEU A 239 5.53 -17.35 23.30
N SER A 240 4.58 -17.89 24.06
CA SER A 240 4.76 -18.18 25.47
C SER A 240 5.78 -19.30 25.64
N ILE A 241 6.78 -19.10 26.51
CA ILE A 241 7.83 -20.10 26.80
C ILE A 241 7.26 -21.49 27.17
N LYS A 242 6.09 -21.51 27.82
CA LYS A 242 5.40 -22.74 28.24
C LYS A 242 4.28 -23.19 27.29
N GLY A 243 4.12 -22.55 26.14
CA GLY A 243 3.03 -22.83 25.19
C GLY A 243 1.64 -22.65 25.80
N ASN A 244 1.44 -21.59 26.59
CA ASN A 244 0.20 -21.36 27.34
C ASN A 244 -0.67 -20.22 26.77
N GLY A 245 -0.29 -19.61 25.65
CA GLY A 245 -1.09 -18.61 24.94
C GLY A 245 -1.22 -17.26 25.65
N LYS A 246 -0.36 -16.94 26.62
CA LYS A 246 -0.40 -15.65 27.32
C LYS A 246 0.36 -14.54 26.59
N GLU A 247 1.30 -14.93 25.75
CA GLU A 247 2.17 -14.08 24.94
C GLU A 247 2.12 -14.56 23.50
N GLY A 248 2.22 -13.64 22.55
CA GLY A 248 2.05 -13.98 21.14
C GLY A 248 1.45 -12.88 20.31
N PHE A 249 1.02 -13.25 19.11
CA PHE A 249 0.30 -12.33 18.23
C PHE A 249 -0.75 -13.06 17.39
N ALA A 250 -1.72 -12.31 16.91
CA ALA A 250 -2.78 -12.79 16.06
C ALA A 250 -3.08 -11.73 15.00
N MET A 251 -3.34 -12.19 13.78
CA MET A 251 -3.81 -11.33 12.70
C MET A 251 -5.24 -11.67 12.35
N THR A 252 -5.97 -10.64 11.99
CA THR A 252 -7.36 -10.71 11.56
C THR A 252 -7.51 -10.08 10.19
N ASP A 253 -8.73 -10.00 9.69
CA ASP A 253 -9.03 -9.23 8.49
C ASP A 253 -8.82 -7.71 8.64
N SER A 254 -8.76 -7.22 9.87
CA SER A 254 -8.79 -5.79 10.19
C SER A 254 -7.56 -5.26 10.93
N GLY A 255 -6.76 -6.12 11.57
CA GLY A 255 -5.63 -5.68 12.36
C GLY A 255 -4.70 -6.77 12.88
N LEU A 256 -3.68 -6.29 13.60
CA LEU A 256 -2.71 -7.11 14.33
C LEU A 256 -2.90 -6.87 15.82
N TYR A 257 -2.97 -7.97 16.57
CA TYR A 257 -3.06 -8.00 18.03
C TYR A 257 -1.83 -8.71 18.56
N TRP A 258 -1.17 -8.19 19.59
CA TRP A 258 0.00 -8.86 20.13
C TRP A 258 0.25 -8.50 21.59
N ARG A 259 1.03 -9.35 22.23
CA ARG A 259 1.64 -9.09 23.52
C ARG A 259 3.02 -9.72 23.53
N ALA A 260 4.04 -8.87 23.56
CA ALA A 260 5.41 -9.29 23.77
C ALA A 260 5.63 -9.72 25.24
N PRO A 261 6.62 -10.57 25.52
CA PRO A 261 6.99 -10.93 26.88
C PRO A 261 7.24 -9.70 27.75
N PHE A 262 6.64 -9.69 28.94
CA PHE A 262 6.70 -8.57 29.90
C PHE A 262 6.13 -7.22 29.42
N ASP A 263 5.49 -7.14 28.25
CA ASP A 263 4.80 -5.94 27.78
C ASP A 263 3.28 -6.05 27.98
N ARG A 264 2.61 -4.90 27.84
CA ARG A 264 1.16 -4.79 27.80
C ARG A 264 0.65 -5.23 26.43
N PRO A 265 -0.57 -5.78 26.35
CA PRO A 265 -1.16 -6.08 25.07
C PRO A 265 -1.37 -4.83 24.23
N ARG A 266 -1.20 -5.01 22.93
CA ARG A 266 -1.29 -3.98 21.90
C ARG A 266 -2.19 -4.46 20.78
N ARG A 267 -2.73 -3.49 20.05
CA ARG A 267 -3.43 -3.72 18.80
C ARG A 267 -3.18 -2.56 17.85
N VAL A 268 -3.21 -2.85 16.56
CA VAL A 268 -3.23 -1.84 15.51
C VAL A 268 -4.17 -2.31 14.40
N ARG A 269 -5.11 -1.44 14.01
CA ARG A 269 -5.90 -1.67 12.80
C ARG A 269 -5.04 -1.34 11.60
N TYR A 270 -5.18 -2.08 10.51
CA TYR A 270 -4.41 -1.82 9.28
C TYR A 270 -4.67 -0.41 8.72
N ALA A 271 -5.90 0.09 8.86
CA ALA A 271 -6.29 1.46 8.52
C ALA A 271 -5.62 2.54 9.41
N GLU A 272 -5.14 2.17 10.59
CA GLU A 272 -4.50 3.04 11.59
C GLU A 272 -2.98 2.83 11.67
N LEU A 273 -2.43 1.98 10.80
CA LEU A 273 -0.99 1.74 10.72
C LEU A 273 -0.31 3.00 10.14
N ARG A 274 0.48 3.68 10.97
CA ARG A 274 1.16 4.93 10.62
C ARG A 274 2.63 4.67 10.31
N GLU A 275 3.27 3.86 11.11
CA GLU A 275 4.71 3.60 11.01
C GLU A 275 5.02 2.16 11.37
N THR A 276 5.96 1.59 10.63
CA THR A 276 6.62 0.33 10.98
C THR A 276 8.11 0.54 10.75
N LYS A 277 8.93 0.32 11.77
CA LYS A 277 10.39 0.40 11.67
C LYS A 277 10.98 -0.93 12.04
N LYS A 278 11.97 -1.36 11.26
CA LYS A 278 12.80 -2.51 11.58
C LYS A 278 14.04 -2.00 12.29
N GLU A 279 14.23 -2.48 13.51
CA GLU A 279 15.47 -2.34 14.25
C GLU A 279 16.32 -3.60 14.00
N LYS A 280 17.49 -3.71 14.63
CA LYS A 280 18.43 -4.81 14.36
C LYS A 280 17.76 -6.20 14.43
N ASN A 281 17.04 -6.47 15.54
CA ASN A 281 16.44 -7.77 15.80
C ASN A 281 14.94 -7.72 16.10
N TRP A 282 14.30 -6.54 16.09
CA TRP A 282 12.88 -6.38 16.43
C TRP A 282 12.23 -5.32 15.56
N LEU A 283 10.91 -5.17 15.69
CA LEU A 283 10.15 -4.12 15.03
C LEU A 283 9.58 -3.14 16.05
N THR A 284 9.34 -1.92 15.59
CA THR A 284 8.36 -1.03 16.23
C THR A 284 7.20 -0.80 15.29
N ILE A 285 5.98 -0.96 15.81
CA ILE A 285 4.72 -0.80 15.10
C ILE A 285 3.96 0.34 15.78
N ASN A 286 3.84 1.48 15.10
CA ASN A 286 3.35 2.74 15.70
C ASN A 286 4.08 3.10 17.02
N GLY A 287 5.40 2.86 17.08
CA GLY A 287 6.22 3.12 18.27
C GLY A 287 6.09 2.06 19.38
N HIS A 288 5.34 0.99 19.17
CA HIS A 288 5.22 -0.11 20.12
C HIS A 288 6.10 -1.29 19.72
N PHE A 289 6.77 -1.89 20.70
CA PHE A 289 7.67 -3.02 20.50
C PHE A 289 6.92 -4.26 19.98
N PHE A 290 7.50 -4.91 18.98
CA PHE A 290 7.07 -6.19 18.44
C PHE A 290 8.30 -7.03 18.12
N ASN A 291 8.33 -8.29 18.58
CA ASN A 291 9.42 -9.19 18.30
C ASN A 291 8.94 -10.64 18.30
N VAL A 292 9.38 -11.40 17.30
CA VAL A 292 9.16 -12.85 17.21
C VAL A 292 10.51 -13.53 17.04
N ASN A 293 11.01 -13.56 15.80
CA ASN A 293 12.34 -14.00 15.41
C ASN A 293 12.82 -13.11 14.25
N PRO A 294 14.11 -13.10 13.87
CA PRO A 294 14.60 -12.28 12.77
C PRO A 294 13.86 -12.47 11.43
N SER A 295 13.56 -13.72 11.05
CA SER A 295 12.82 -14.07 9.83
C SER A 295 11.41 -13.48 9.82
N LEU A 296 10.59 -13.83 10.82
CA LEU A 296 9.23 -13.33 10.96
C LEU A 296 9.17 -11.82 11.12
N ASN A 297 10.14 -11.20 11.80
CA ASN A 297 10.18 -9.74 11.91
C ASN A 297 10.37 -9.09 10.54
N LEU A 298 11.28 -9.58 9.69
CA LEU A 298 11.43 -9.02 8.34
C LEU A 298 10.17 -9.25 7.48
N LYS A 299 9.62 -10.47 7.52
CA LYS A 299 8.40 -10.84 6.79
C LYS A 299 7.19 -10.00 7.24
N MET A 300 7.03 -9.81 8.54
CA MET A 300 5.98 -8.97 9.14
C MET A 300 6.18 -7.50 8.78
N TYR A 301 7.40 -6.97 8.82
CA TYR A 301 7.71 -5.60 8.40
C TYR A 301 7.24 -5.34 6.96
N LYS A 302 7.58 -6.23 6.03
CA LYS A 302 7.15 -6.12 4.63
C LYS A 302 5.64 -6.25 4.46
N LEU A 303 5.02 -7.22 5.14
CA LEU A 303 3.57 -7.45 5.09
C LEU A 303 2.79 -6.23 5.62
N LEU A 304 3.23 -5.65 6.74
CA LEU A 304 2.60 -4.48 7.34
C LEU A 304 2.72 -3.24 6.44
N LYS A 305 3.84 -3.05 5.72
CA LYS A 305 3.95 -1.99 4.69
C LYS A 305 2.88 -2.15 3.60
N LYS A 306 2.57 -3.37 3.16
CA LYS A 306 1.51 -3.64 2.17
C LYS A 306 0.11 -3.49 2.74
N LEU A 307 -0.10 -3.83 4.01
CA LEU A 307 -1.38 -3.69 4.70
C LEU A 307 -1.66 -2.25 5.18
N ARG A 308 -0.71 -1.33 5.10
CA ARG A 308 -0.89 0.04 5.55
C ARG A 308 -2.06 0.72 4.84
N GLY A 309 -3.01 1.25 5.61
CA GLY A 309 -4.20 1.90 5.06
C GLY A 309 -5.25 0.93 4.54
N TRP A 310 -5.07 -0.38 4.72
CA TRP A 310 -6.03 -1.39 4.29
C TRP A 310 -7.36 -1.20 5.00
N ARG A 311 -8.44 -1.10 4.22
CA ARG A 311 -9.82 -1.05 4.69
C ARG A 311 -10.60 -2.15 4.02
N MET A 312 -11.29 -2.96 4.81
CA MET A 312 -12.27 -3.86 4.22
C MET A 312 -13.41 -3.03 3.62
N PRO A 313 -13.90 -3.39 2.42
CA PRO A 313 -15.15 -2.84 1.92
C PRO A 313 -16.20 -3.02 3.02
N ALA A 314 -16.99 -1.98 3.31
CA ALA A 314 -18.16 -2.16 4.14
C ALA A 314 -18.95 -3.31 3.53
N ALA A 315 -19.22 -4.35 4.32
CA ALA A 315 -20.03 -5.47 3.86
C ALA A 315 -21.30 -4.87 3.27
N MET A 316 -21.48 -4.97 1.95
CA MET A 316 -22.77 -4.69 1.35
C MET A 316 -23.73 -5.61 2.09
N GLY A 317 -24.65 -5.02 2.85
CA GLY A 317 -25.57 -5.76 3.70
C GLY A 317 -26.17 -6.89 2.88
N ALA A 318 -25.95 -8.11 3.35
CA ALA A 318 -26.68 -9.28 2.88
C ALA A 318 -28.15 -9.16 3.30
#